data_AF-A0A952Q2P5-F1
#
_entry.id   AF-A0A952Q2P5-F1
#
_cell.length_a   1.000
_cell.length_b   1.000
_cell.length_c   1.000
_cell.angle_alpha   90.00
_cell.angle_beta   90.00
_cell.angle_gamma   90.00
#
_symmetry.space_group_name_H-M   'P 1'
#
loop_
_entity.id
_entity.type
_entity.pdbx_description
1 polymer ?
#
loop_
_entity_poly.entity_id
_entity_poly.type
_entity_poly.pdbx_seq_one_letter_code
_entity_poly.pdbx_strand_id
1 'polypeptide(L)'
;MADLTFDEIVREAQKLTPEQKAVLVPKLQVELAAERPRLTRERALAEWDAMRTSGESIDTDPLPNQFATSAMIEVSQEELDEYLRQIGKEWEEELDDYAPDH
;
A
#
# COMPACT_ATOMS: atom_id res chain seq x y z
N MET A 1 27.48 -6.54 -18.85
CA MET A 1 26.31 -7.06 -18.11
C MET A 1 25.52 -7.88 -19.11
N ALA A 2 25.04 -9.07 -18.75
CA ALA A 2 24.49 -10.00 -19.74
C ALA A 2 23.32 -9.37 -20.50
N ASP A 3 23.40 -9.35 -21.84
CA ASP A 3 22.36 -8.89 -22.77
C ASP A 3 21.19 -9.90 -22.80
N LEU A 4 20.61 -10.19 -21.63
CA LEU A 4 19.39 -10.98 -21.55
C LEU A 4 18.21 -10.03 -21.66
N THR A 5 17.38 -10.28 -22.65
CA THR A 5 16.11 -9.58 -22.80
C THR A 5 15.14 -9.99 -21.70
N PHE A 6 14.17 -9.13 -21.37
CA PHE A 6 13.16 -9.42 -20.36
C PHE A 6 12.40 -10.73 -20.68
N ASP A 7 12.07 -10.95 -21.96
CA ASP A 7 11.38 -12.16 -22.40
C ASP A 7 12.20 -13.43 -22.17
N GLU A 8 13.53 -13.35 -22.30
CA GLU A 8 14.42 -14.46 -22.00
C GLU A 8 14.45 -14.76 -20.50
N ILE A 9 14.47 -13.72 -19.66
CA ILE A 9 14.42 -13.87 -18.20
C ILE A 9 13.10 -14.52 -17.78
N VAL A 10 11.97 -14.09 -18.35
CA VAL A 10 10.65 -14.69 -18.08
C VAL A 10 10.63 -16.15 -18.50
N ARG A 11 11.16 -16.47 -19.69
CA ARG A 11 11.23 -17.85 -20.21
C ARG A 11 12.09 -18.75 -19.33
N GLU A 12 13.22 -18.26 -18.83
CA GLU A 12 14.06 -19.03 -17.90
C GLU A 12 13.39 -19.18 -16.53
N ALA A 13 12.72 -18.14 -16.02
CA ALA A 13 11.97 -18.20 -14.77
C ALA A 13 10.81 -19.21 -14.81
N GLN A 14 10.20 -19.43 -15.98
CA GLN A 14 9.15 -20.45 -16.16
C GLN A 14 9.66 -21.88 -15.95
N LYS A 15 10.95 -22.14 -16.25
CA LYS A 15 11.58 -23.46 -16.09
C LYS A 15 11.94 -23.81 -14.64
N LEU A 16 11.86 -22.84 -13.72
CA LEU A 16 12.11 -23.06 -12.31
C LEU A 16 11.08 -23.99 -11.67
N THR A 17 11.50 -24.76 -10.67
CA THR A 17 10.59 -25.58 -9.87
C THR A 17 9.67 -24.70 -9.01
N PRO A 18 8.53 -25.20 -8.54
CA PRO A 18 7.64 -24.46 -7.65
C PRO A 18 8.36 -23.91 -6.41
N GLU A 19 9.27 -24.68 -5.82
CA GLU A 19 10.05 -24.28 -4.64
C GLU A 19 11.02 -23.14 -4.97
N GLN A 20 11.64 -23.18 -6.15
CA GLN A 20 12.54 -22.11 -6.61
C GLN A 20 11.77 -20.83 -6.94
N LYS A 21 10.57 -20.94 -7.51
CA LYS A 21 9.67 -19.79 -7.74
C LYS A 21 9.22 -19.16 -6.43
N ALA A 22 8.89 -19.98 -5.43
CA ALA A 22 8.53 -19.51 -4.09
C ALA A 22 9.65 -18.73 -3.39
N VAL A 23 10.92 -18.95 -3.76
CA VAL A 23 12.07 -18.17 -3.28
C VAL A 23 12.36 -16.95 -4.16
N LEU A 24 12.18 -17.04 -5.47
CA LEU A 24 12.47 -15.96 -6.41
C LEU A 24 11.49 -14.78 -6.26
N VAL A 25 10.20 -15.06 -6.16
CA VAL A 25 9.15 -14.04 -6.03
C VAL A 25 9.39 -13.08 -4.85
N PRO A 26 9.59 -13.55 -3.60
CA PRO A 26 9.80 -12.65 -2.47
C PRO A 26 11.10 -11.84 -2.60
N LYS A 27 12.16 -12.40 -3.20
CA LYS A 27 13.41 -11.64 -3.42
C LYS A 27 13.20 -10.45 -4.37
N LEU A 28 12.51 -10.68 -5.48
CA LEU A 28 12.19 -9.61 -6.45
C LEU A 28 11.25 -8.57 -5.84
N GLN A 29 10.33 -8.98 -4.95
CA GLN A 29 9.45 -8.04 -4.24
C GLN A 29 10.21 -7.15 -3.26
N VAL A 30 11.20 -7.69 -2.54
CA VAL A 30 12.04 -6.92 -1.62
C VAL A 30 12.92 -5.92 -2.37
N GLU A 31 13.55 -6.34 -3.48
CA GLU A 31 14.35 -5.44 -4.33
C GLU A 31 13.48 -4.33 -4.93
N LEU A 32 12.28 -4.66 -5.41
CA LEU A 32 11.34 -3.67 -5.90
C LEU A 32 10.92 -2.69 -4.78
N ALA A 33 10.70 -3.17 -3.56
CA ALA A 33 10.35 -2.31 -2.42
C ALA A 33 11.48 -1.35 -2.05
N ALA A 34 12.75 -1.76 -2.21
CA ALA A 34 13.92 -0.90 -1.99
C ALA A 34 14.07 0.18 -3.07
N GLU A 35 13.64 -0.09 -4.31
CA GLU A 35 13.66 0.85 -5.43
C GLU A 35 12.38 1.69 -5.57
N ARG A 36 11.35 1.44 -4.75
CA ARG A 36 10.11 2.21 -4.82
C ARG A 36 10.37 3.68 -4.47
N PRO A 37 10.06 4.63 -5.37
CA PRO A 37 10.06 6.03 -5.01
C PRO A 37 9.06 6.25 -3.87
N ARG A 38 9.48 6.99 -2.83
CA ARG A 38 8.63 7.34 -1.68
C ARG A 38 7.26 7.81 -2.18
N LEU A 39 6.21 7.22 -1.64
CA LEU A 39 4.83 7.59 -1.96
C LEU A 39 4.65 9.08 -1.66
N THR A 40 4.45 9.89 -2.70
CA THR A 40 4.07 11.29 -2.54
C THR A 40 2.56 11.41 -2.73
N ARG A 41 1.93 12.31 -1.98
CA ARG A 41 0.50 12.60 -2.07
C ARG A 41 0.06 12.86 -3.52
N GLU A 42 0.88 13.57 -4.28
CA GLU A 42 0.62 13.91 -5.69
C GLU A 42 0.52 12.67 -6.59
N ARG A 43 1.34 11.65 -6.33
CA ARG A 43 1.30 10.41 -7.11
C ARG A 43 0.08 9.56 -6.80
N ALA A 44 -0.30 9.48 -5.53
CA ALA A 44 -1.52 8.78 -5.12
C ALA A 44 -2.78 9.43 -5.72
N LEU A 45 -2.82 10.76 -5.78
CA LEU A 45 -3.91 11.50 -6.42
C LEU A 45 -3.94 11.28 -7.95
N ALA A 46 -2.78 11.26 -8.60
CA ALA A 46 -2.70 11.00 -10.04
C ALA A 46 -3.15 9.57 -10.41
N GLU A 47 -2.77 8.57 -9.62
CA GLU A 47 -3.21 7.18 -9.81
C GLU A 47 -4.73 7.05 -9.54
N TRP A 48 -5.25 7.72 -8.52
CA TRP A 48 -6.69 7.78 -8.24
C TRP A 48 -7.48 8.42 -9.38
N ASP A 49 -7.01 9.54 -9.91
CA ASP A 49 -7.67 10.21 -11.04
C ASP A 49 -7.62 9.36 -12.31
N ALA A 50 -6.51 8.66 -12.56
CA ALA A 50 -6.39 7.72 -13.68
C ALA A 50 -7.41 6.59 -13.58
N MET A 51 -7.55 5.97 -12.40
CA MET A 51 -8.55 4.91 -12.14
C MET A 51 -9.99 5.41 -12.26
N ARG A 52 -10.26 6.64 -11.80
CA ARG A 52 -11.59 7.26 -11.97
C ARG A 52 -11.94 7.48 -13.44
N THR A 53 -10.96 7.87 -14.26
CA THR A 53 -11.17 8.12 -15.70
C THR A 53 -11.25 6.86 -16.56
N SER A 54 -10.68 5.73 -16.12
CA SER A 54 -10.75 4.46 -16.85
C SER A 54 -12.10 3.77 -16.74
N GLY A 55 -12.96 4.21 -15.82
CA GLY A 55 -14.28 3.60 -15.59
C GLY A 55 -14.21 2.20 -14.97
N GLU A 56 -13.04 1.79 -14.47
CA GLU A 56 -12.92 0.60 -13.62
C GLU A 56 -13.70 0.86 -12.32
N SER A 57 -14.76 0.08 -12.13
CA SER A 57 -15.58 0.10 -10.92
C SER A 57 -14.69 -0.12 -9.70
N ILE A 58 -14.75 0.83 -8.75
CA ILE A 58 -14.09 0.81 -7.44
C ILE A 58 -14.84 -0.16 -6.50
N ASP A 59 -15.33 -1.29 -7.02
CA ASP A 59 -15.94 -2.33 -6.20
C ASP A 59 -15.00 -3.54 -6.14
N THR A 60 -14.47 -3.74 -4.92
CA THR A 60 -13.85 -4.97 -4.41
C THR A 60 -12.45 -5.33 -4.90
N ASP A 61 -11.49 -4.48 -4.59
CA ASP A 61 -10.37 -4.94 -3.77
C ASP A 61 -9.91 -3.73 -2.93
N PRO A 62 -9.83 -3.81 -1.59
CA PRO A 62 -9.16 -2.76 -0.84
C PRO A 62 -7.78 -2.65 -1.47
N LEU A 63 -7.45 -1.45 -1.97
CA LEU A 63 -6.14 -1.04 -2.49
C LEU A 63 -5.10 -2.08 -2.08
N PRO A 64 -4.53 -2.89 -3.01
CA PRO A 64 -3.77 -4.05 -2.64
C PRO A 64 -2.80 -3.70 -1.52
N ASN A 65 -2.38 -4.69 -0.74
CA ASN A 65 -1.24 -4.58 0.17
C ASN A 65 0.05 -3.95 -0.46
N GLN A 66 0.02 -3.53 -1.72
CA GLN A 66 0.95 -2.60 -2.37
C GLN A 66 1.15 -1.25 -1.66
N PHE A 67 0.19 -0.77 -0.85
CA PHE A 67 0.33 0.49 -0.08
C PHE A 67 0.26 0.32 1.44
N ALA A 68 -0.19 -0.84 1.91
CA ALA A 68 0.03 -1.22 3.30
C ALA A 68 1.53 -1.41 3.48
N THR A 69 2.21 -0.33 3.88
CA THR A 69 3.57 -0.45 4.38
C THR A 69 3.41 -1.23 5.68
N SER A 70 3.50 -2.56 5.63
CA SER A 70 3.80 -3.39 6.80
C SER A 70 5.24 -3.14 7.26
N ALA A 71 5.70 -1.89 7.22
CA ALA A 71 6.62 -1.45 8.25
C ALA A 71 5.81 -1.66 9.52
N MET A 72 6.17 -2.71 10.27
CA MET A 72 5.63 -3.01 11.58
C MET A 72 5.52 -1.70 12.34
N ILE A 73 4.32 -1.13 12.35
CA ILE A 73 3.97 -0.10 13.30
C ILE A 73 3.91 -0.91 14.58
N GLU A 74 5.02 -0.94 15.33
CA GLU A 74 5.09 -1.49 16.68
C GLU A 74 4.32 -0.57 17.63
N VAL A 75 3.04 -0.35 17.33
CA VAL A 75 2.11 0.33 18.22
C VAL A 75 1.39 -0.79 18.94
N SER A 76 1.54 -0.81 20.25
CA SER A 76 0.77 -1.70 21.10
C SER A 76 -0.72 -1.40 20.93
N GLN A 77 -1.58 -2.40 21.14
CA GLN A 77 -3.03 -2.19 21.09
C GLN A 77 -3.46 -1.05 22.03
N GLU A 78 -2.79 -0.91 23.19
CA GLU A 78 -3.04 0.14 24.17
C GLU A 78 -2.72 1.55 23.62
N GLU A 79 -1.61 1.71 22.92
CA GLU A 79 -1.24 2.99 22.29
C GLU A 79 -2.19 3.34 21.14
N LEU A 80 -2.66 2.34 20.37
CA LEU A 80 -3.66 2.55 19.32
C LEU A 80 -5.00 2.98 19.92
N ASP A 81 -5.45 2.29 20.96
CA ASP A 81 -6.73 2.59 21.62
C ASP A 81 -6.71 3.99 22.26
N GLU A 82 -5.59 4.38 22.88
CA GLU A 82 -5.42 5.73 23.44
C GLU A 82 -5.43 6.80 22.34
N TYR A 83 -4.74 6.56 21.23
CA TYR A 83 -4.70 7.49 20.10
C TYR A 83 -6.08 7.67 19.46
N LEU A 84 -6.80 6.57 19.21
CA LEU A 84 -8.17 6.61 18.69
C LEU A 84 -9.11 7.34 19.64
N ARG A 85 -8.96 7.13 20.95
CA ARG A 85 -9.73 7.84 21.97
C ARG A 85 -9.45 9.35 21.97
N GLN A 86 -8.20 9.75 21.79
CA GLN A 86 -7.83 11.17 21.71
C GLN A 86 -8.47 11.83 20.50
N ILE A 87 -8.35 11.23 19.31
CA ILE A 87 -8.99 11.74 18.09
C ILE A 87 -10.51 11.83 18.27
N GLY A 88 -11.12 10.80 18.87
CA GLY A 88 -12.56 10.79 19.13
C GLY A 88 -13.01 11.98 19.98
N LYS A 89 -12.23 12.36 20.99
CA LYS A 89 -12.51 13.54 21.82
C LYS A 89 -12.31 14.84 21.06
N GLU A 90 -11.22 14.96 20.28
CA GLU A 90 -10.97 16.15 19.47
C GLU A 90 -12.12 16.39 18.48
N TRP A 91 -12.66 15.32 17.88
CA TRP A 91 -13.81 15.42 16.99
C TRP A 91 -15.11 15.73 17.71
N GLU A 92 -15.33 15.18 18.91
CA GLU A 92 -16.50 15.50 19.74
C GLU A 92 -16.47 16.98 20.15
N GLU A 93 -15.32 17.50 20.57
CA GLU A 93 -15.11 18.92 20.89
C GLU A 93 -15.30 19.82 19.66
N GLU A 94 -14.73 19.44 18.50
CA GLU A 94 -14.92 20.19 17.24
C GLU A 94 -16.39 20.17 16.77
N LEU A 95 -17.10 19.06 16.97
CA LEU A 95 -18.51 18.94 16.61
C LEU A 95 -19.42 19.71 17.57
N ASP A 96 -19.11 19.71 18.87
CA ASP A 96 -19.80 20.52 19.87
C ASP A 96 -19.57 22.03 19.62
N ASP A 97 -18.34 22.42 19.26
CA ASP A 97 -18.03 23.79 18.85
C ASP A 97 -18.69 24.18 17.52
N TYR A 98 -18.87 23.22 16.60
CA TYR A 98 -19.57 23.43 15.33
C TYR A 98 -21.11 23.47 15.48
N ALA A 99 -21.63 22.81 16.51
CA ALA A 99 -23.04 22.85 16.91
C ALA A 99 -23.20 23.62 18.23
N PRO A 100 -22.94 24.94 18.26
CA PRO A 100 -23.16 25.73 19.47
C PRO A 100 -24.67 25.86 19.70
N ASP A 101 -25.19 24.96 20.52
CA ASP A 101 -26.51 24.92 21.13
C ASP A 101 -27.74 24.85 20.20
N HIS A 102 -28.52 23.78 20.44
CA HIS A 102 -29.97 23.90 20.57
C HIS A 102 -30.33 24.03 22.05
#